data_AF-A0A954HDR9-F1
#
_entry.id   AF-A0A954HDR9-F1
#
_cell.length_a   1.000
_cell.length_b   1.000
_cell.length_c   1.000
_cell.angle_alpha   90.00
_cell.angle_beta   90.00
_cell.angle_gamma   90.00
#
_symmetry.space_group_name_H-M   'P 1'
#
loop_
_entity.id
_entity.type
_entity.pdbx_description
1 polymer ?
#
loop_
_entity_poly.entity_id
_entity_poly.type
_entity_poly.pdbx_seq_one_letter_code
_entity_poly.pdbx_strand_id
1 'polypeptide(L)'
;DPMTSLLGDEVYHYHHKLILKEPRVGGAWEWHQDYGYWYDNGCLYPDMGSCLIAIDRATKENGCLQVLRGSHQMGRFNHGPIGAQTGADLERVEAAKARCELVHVELAPGSAVMFHANLLHRSDRNTSEHPRWALICCYNTRRNDPYKVGRHPNYTPLESFDDTQLRDAGMRHAERLELPC
;
A
#
# COMPACT_ATOMS: atom_id res chain seq x y z
N ASP A 1 8.06 -11.13 12.24
CA ASP A 1 7.75 -9.97 11.38
C ASP A 1 6.31 -10.09 10.86
N PRO A 2 5.43 -9.09 11.08
CA PRO A 2 4.03 -9.16 10.68
C PRO A 2 3.77 -9.39 9.18
N MET A 3 4.60 -8.84 8.29
CA MET A 3 4.42 -9.01 6.84
C MET A 3 4.77 -10.44 6.40
N THR A 4 5.88 -10.99 6.92
CA THR A 4 6.22 -12.42 6.79
C THR A 4 5.08 -13.32 7.24
N SER A 5 4.45 -13.02 8.39
CA SER A 5 3.29 -13.77 8.88
C SER A 5 2.06 -13.63 7.99
N LEU A 6 1.82 -12.44 7.41
CA LEU A 6 0.71 -12.19 6.49
C LEU A 6 0.85 -12.98 5.18
N LEU A 7 2.07 -13.08 4.64
CA LEU A 7 2.33 -13.70 3.33
C LEU A 7 2.78 -15.17 3.42
N GLY A 8 3.15 -15.65 4.61
CA GLY A 8 3.55 -17.03 4.85
C GLY A 8 4.89 -17.41 4.22
N ASP A 9 5.79 -16.45 4.01
CA ASP A 9 7.15 -16.66 3.49
C ASP A 9 8.06 -15.52 3.90
N GLU A 10 9.37 -15.73 3.74
CA GLU A 10 10.36 -14.66 3.79
C GLU A 10 10.03 -13.59 2.75
N VAL A 11 10.11 -12.32 3.17
CA VAL A 11 9.76 -11.17 2.34
C VAL A 11 10.99 -10.30 2.07
N TYR A 12 10.96 -9.60 0.94
CA TYR A 12 11.88 -8.52 0.64
C TYR A 12 11.14 -7.23 0.28
N HIS A 13 11.81 -6.09 0.43
CA HIS A 13 11.25 -4.80 0.02
C HIS A 13 11.26 -4.70 -1.50
N TYR A 14 10.08 -4.63 -2.10
CA TYR A 14 9.92 -4.52 -3.54
C TYR A 14 10.01 -3.07 -3.99
N HIS A 15 9.21 -2.17 -3.42
CA HIS A 15 9.31 -0.72 -3.66
C HIS A 15 8.52 0.05 -2.62
N HIS A 16 8.67 1.37 -2.59
CA HIS A 16 7.82 2.24 -1.79
C HIS A 16 7.30 3.42 -2.60
N LYS A 17 6.21 4.00 -2.13
CA LYS A 17 5.58 5.20 -2.70
C LYS A 17 5.13 6.13 -1.57
N LEU A 18 5.31 7.43 -1.79
CA LEU A 18 4.76 8.46 -0.92
C LEU A 18 3.46 8.98 -1.55
N ILE A 19 2.36 8.89 -0.83
CA ILE A 19 1.06 9.38 -1.27
C ILE A 19 0.82 10.72 -0.60
N LEU A 20 0.87 11.78 -1.41
CA LEU A 20 0.69 13.17 -0.98
C LEU A 20 -0.69 13.64 -1.40
N LYS A 21 -1.60 13.80 -0.44
CA LYS A 21 -2.89 14.44 -0.68
C LYS A 21 -2.96 15.79 0.00
N GLU A 22 -2.61 16.82 -0.75
CA GLU A 22 -2.69 18.21 -0.30
C GLU A 22 -4.14 18.65 -0.01
N PRO A 23 -4.36 19.59 0.92
CA PRO A 23 -5.68 20.12 1.25
C PRO A 23 -6.44 20.57 0.00
N ARG A 24 -7.73 20.20 -0.09
CA ARG A 24 -8.70 20.56 -1.15
C ARG A 24 -8.36 20.13 -2.59
N VAL A 25 -7.11 19.83 -2.91
CA VAL A 25 -6.63 19.56 -4.28
C VAL A 25 -6.09 18.14 -4.47
N GLY A 26 -5.75 17.43 -3.39
CA GLY A 26 -5.18 16.08 -3.44
C GLY A 26 -6.10 15.07 -4.11
N GLY A 27 -5.64 14.45 -5.20
CA GLY A 27 -6.44 13.60 -6.09
C GLY A 27 -7.01 12.31 -5.47
N ALA A 28 -7.88 11.66 -6.23
CA ALA A 28 -8.42 10.34 -5.92
C ALA A 28 -7.61 9.23 -6.59
N TRP A 29 -7.64 8.04 -6.00
CA TRP A 29 -7.19 6.80 -6.62
C TRP A 29 -8.42 5.95 -6.93
N GLU A 30 -8.53 5.49 -8.16
CA GLU A 30 -9.60 4.60 -8.59
C GLU A 30 -9.50 3.22 -7.92
N TRP A 31 -10.58 2.43 -7.96
CA TRP A 31 -10.54 1.04 -7.47
C TRP A 31 -9.47 0.25 -8.22
N HIS A 32 -8.57 -0.37 -7.47
CA HIS A 32 -7.49 -1.18 -8.03
C HIS A 32 -7.06 -2.30 -7.08
N GLN A 33 -6.22 -3.19 -7.60
CA GLN A 33 -5.40 -4.11 -6.83
C GLN A 33 -3.94 -3.78 -7.15
N ASP A 34 -3.08 -3.71 -6.15
CA ASP A 34 -1.66 -3.45 -6.36
C ASP A 34 -1.04 -4.52 -7.31
N TYR A 35 -1.47 -5.79 -7.15
CA TYR A 35 -1.03 -6.88 -8.02
C TYR A 35 -1.42 -6.69 -9.49
N GLY A 36 -2.48 -5.91 -9.77
CA GLY A 36 -2.84 -5.56 -11.13
C GLY A 36 -1.70 -4.90 -11.90
N TYR A 37 -0.95 -4.02 -11.23
CA TYR A 37 0.24 -3.38 -11.79
C TYR A 37 1.47 -4.30 -11.73
N TRP A 38 1.64 -5.03 -10.63
CA TRP A 38 2.84 -5.83 -10.40
C TRP A 38 2.91 -7.10 -11.25
N TYR A 39 1.75 -7.59 -11.69
CA TYR A 39 1.63 -8.65 -12.69
C TYR A 39 2.43 -8.31 -13.97
N ASP A 40 2.26 -7.09 -14.48
CA ASP A 40 2.97 -6.63 -15.68
C ASP A 40 4.46 -6.35 -15.44
N ASN A 41 4.86 -6.17 -14.17
CA ASN A 41 6.26 -6.04 -13.76
C ASN A 41 6.99 -7.38 -13.61
N GLY A 42 6.34 -8.51 -13.91
CA GLY A 42 6.97 -9.83 -13.92
C GLY A 42 6.77 -10.66 -12.66
N CYS A 43 5.89 -10.24 -11.75
CA CYS A 43 5.51 -11.04 -10.58
C CYS A 43 4.42 -12.05 -10.97
N LEU A 44 4.73 -13.35 -10.89
CA LEU A 44 3.83 -14.40 -11.37
C LEU A 44 2.73 -14.78 -10.39
N TYR A 45 2.94 -14.55 -9.09
CA TYR A 45 1.98 -14.82 -8.03
C TYR A 45 1.61 -13.52 -7.30
N PRO A 46 0.42 -13.43 -6.70
CA PRO A 46 0.02 -12.29 -5.88
C PRO A 46 0.60 -12.35 -4.46
N ASP A 47 1.70 -13.07 -4.26
CA ASP A 47 2.35 -13.31 -2.96
C ASP A 47 3.13 -12.05 -2.52
N MET A 48 2.38 -10.96 -2.37
CA MET A 48 2.85 -9.60 -2.20
C MET A 48 1.90 -8.84 -1.28
N GLY A 49 2.41 -7.83 -0.58
CA GLY A 49 1.64 -7.05 0.36
C GLY A 49 2.15 -5.63 0.52
N SER A 50 1.26 -4.75 0.95
CA SER A 50 1.55 -3.33 1.19
C SER A 50 1.42 -3.03 2.67
N CYS A 51 2.37 -2.28 3.23
CA CYS A 51 2.30 -1.66 4.54
C CYS A 51 2.17 -0.15 4.34
N LEU A 52 0.97 0.39 4.59
CA LEU A 52 0.72 1.83 4.56
C LEU A 52 0.90 2.39 5.97
N ILE A 53 1.82 3.33 6.11
CA ILE A 53 2.11 4.07 7.35
C ILE A 53 1.55 5.48 7.19
N ALA A 54 0.65 5.86 8.09
CA ALA A 54 0.07 7.19 8.15
C ALA A 54 1.12 8.18 8.68
N ILE A 55 1.57 9.13 7.84
CA ILE A 55 2.43 10.23 8.29
C ILE A 55 1.53 11.29 8.93
N ASP A 56 0.49 11.69 8.21
CA ASP A 56 -0.59 12.51 8.74
C ASP A 56 -1.77 11.65 9.19
N ARG A 57 -2.67 12.25 9.97
CA ARG A 57 -3.94 11.62 10.32
C ARG A 57 -4.73 11.34 9.04
N ALA A 58 -5.23 10.12 8.88
CA ALA A 58 -6.12 9.74 7.79
C ALA A 58 -7.56 9.68 8.29
N THR A 59 -8.44 10.46 7.67
CA THR A 59 -9.89 10.51 7.93
C THR A 59 -10.67 10.33 6.64
N LYS A 60 -11.98 10.13 6.72
CA LYS A 60 -12.83 10.07 5.52
C LYS A 60 -12.74 11.35 4.68
N GLU A 61 -12.76 12.51 5.34
CA GLU A 61 -12.81 13.84 4.70
C GLU A 61 -11.52 14.16 3.93
N ASN A 62 -10.37 13.73 4.46
CA ASN A 62 -9.08 13.86 3.77
C ASN A 62 -8.72 12.66 2.88
N GLY A 63 -9.72 11.80 2.64
CA GLY A 63 -9.68 10.74 1.66
C GLY A 63 -8.81 9.57 2.11
N CYS A 64 -9.07 9.00 3.29
CA CYS A 64 -8.41 7.77 3.79
C CYS A 64 -8.51 6.60 2.80
N LEU A 65 -7.74 5.53 3.08
CA LEU A 65 -7.85 4.29 2.32
C LEU A 65 -9.27 3.72 2.49
N GLN A 66 -9.84 3.25 1.39
CA GLN A 66 -11.09 2.50 1.37
C GLN A 66 -10.80 1.11 0.84
N VAL A 67 -11.36 0.09 1.47
CA VAL A 67 -11.16 -1.31 1.07
C VAL A 67 -12.48 -2.05 1.02
N LEU A 68 -12.57 -3.05 0.15
CA LEU A 68 -13.67 -4.03 0.17
C LEU A 68 -13.22 -5.25 0.99
N ARG A 69 -13.79 -5.44 2.18
CA ARG A 69 -13.40 -6.52 3.09
C ARG A 69 -13.52 -7.88 2.40
N GLY A 70 -12.47 -8.68 2.49
CA GLY A 70 -12.44 -10.04 1.91
C GLY A 70 -12.15 -10.11 0.40
N SER A 71 -12.14 -8.98 -0.32
CA SER A 71 -11.96 -8.97 -1.78
C SER A 71 -10.62 -9.55 -2.28
N HIS A 72 -9.61 -9.62 -1.42
CA HIS A 72 -8.32 -10.27 -1.73
C HIS A 72 -8.45 -11.74 -2.12
N GLN A 73 -9.55 -12.40 -1.73
CA GLN A 73 -9.85 -13.79 -2.07
C GLN A 73 -10.47 -13.97 -3.47
N MET A 74 -10.83 -12.88 -4.15
CA MET A 74 -11.49 -12.91 -5.46
C MET A 74 -10.51 -13.04 -6.65
N GLY A 75 -9.23 -13.32 -6.37
CA GLY A 75 -8.16 -13.39 -7.36
C GLY A 75 -7.81 -12.01 -7.96
N ARG A 76 -7.03 -12.03 -9.04
CA ARG A 76 -6.63 -10.82 -9.77
C ARG A 76 -7.75 -10.35 -10.70
N PHE A 77 -8.05 -9.06 -10.67
CA PHE A 77 -8.93 -8.39 -11.62
C PHE A 77 -8.07 -7.85 -12.76
N ASN A 78 -8.60 -7.91 -13.99
CA ASN A 78 -7.95 -7.24 -15.11
C ASN A 78 -7.85 -5.75 -14.82
N HIS A 79 -6.73 -5.15 -15.20
CA HIS A 79 -6.51 -3.72 -15.08
C HIS A 79 -6.53 -3.09 -16.47
N GLY A 80 -7.14 -1.92 -16.57
CA GLY A 80 -7.30 -1.20 -17.82
C GLY A 80 -7.41 0.31 -17.57
N PRO A 81 -7.43 1.12 -18.64
CA PRO A 81 -7.57 2.56 -18.52
C PRO A 81 -8.93 2.95 -17.92
N ILE A 82 -8.90 3.79 -16.88
CA ILE A 82 -10.06 4.41 -16.25
C ILE A 82 -9.77 5.92 -16.18
N GLY A 83 -10.29 6.66 -17.16
CA GLY A 83 -9.93 8.06 -17.35
C GLY A 83 -8.42 8.22 -17.57
N ALA A 84 -7.77 9.00 -16.71
CA ALA A 84 -6.31 9.21 -16.74
C ALA A 84 -5.53 8.22 -15.86
N GLN A 85 -6.20 7.26 -15.22
CA GLN A 85 -5.58 6.26 -14.34
C GLN A 85 -5.70 4.86 -14.96
N THR A 86 -4.99 3.90 -14.38
CA THR A 86 -5.20 2.48 -14.64
C THR A 86 -5.83 1.87 -13.39
N GLY A 87 -6.96 1.17 -13.53
CA GLY A 87 -7.69 0.57 -12.41
C GLY A 87 -8.30 -0.78 -12.75
N ALA A 88 -8.91 -1.39 -11.76
CA ALA A 88 -9.53 -2.70 -11.88
C ALA A 88 -10.83 -2.64 -12.72
N ASP A 89 -11.12 -3.72 -13.44
CA ASP A 89 -12.34 -3.92 -14.21
C ASP A 89 -13.60 -3.49 -13.45
N LEU A 90 -14.31 -2.49 -14.00
CA LEU A 90 -15.42 -1.83 -13.32
C LEU A 90 -16.63 -2.75 -13.10
N GLU A 91 -16.92 -3.66 -14.03
CA GLU A 91 -18.02 -4.62 -13.88
C GLU A 91 -17.77 -5.52 -12.67
N ARG A 92 -16.54 -6.05 -12.55
CA ARG A 92 -16.15 -6.87 -11.40
C ARG A 92 -16.10 -6.06 -10.11
N VAL A 93 -15.67 -4.80 -10.16
CA VAL A 93 -15.66 -3.90 -8.99
C VAL A 93 -17.08 -3.67 -8.48
N GLU A 94 -18.06 -3.40 -9.34
CA GLU A 94 -19.46 -3.23 -8.92
C GLU A 94 -20.03 -4.53 -8.34
N ALA A 95 -19.71 -5.68 -8.94
CA ALA A 95 -20.07 -6.98 -8.38
C ALA A 95 -19.46 -7.21 -6.98
N ALA A 96 -18.21 -6.81 -6.76
CA ALA A 96 -17.55 -6.90 -5.46
C ALA A 96 -18.17 -5.93 -4.44
N LYS A 97 -18.46 -4.68 -4.81
CA LYS A 97 -19.13 -3.69 -3.94
C LYS A 97 -20.50 -4.16 -3.45
N ALA A 98 -21.23 -4.91 -4.27
CA ALA A 98 -22.52 -5.47 -3.89
C ALA A 98 -22.42 -6.65 -2.88
N ARG A 99 -21.22 -7.21 -2.67
CA ARG A 99 -21.01 -8.44 -1.87
C ARG A 99 -20.10 -8.23 -0.66
N CYS A 100 -19.23 -7.22 -0.71
CA CYS A 100 -18.24 -6.93 0.31
C CYS A 100 -18.63 -5.68 1.10
N GLU A 101 -18.32 -5.70 2.39
CA GLU A 101 -18.38 -4.51 3.23
C GLU A 101 -17.34 -3.48 2.77
N LEU A 102 -17.77 -2.24 2.54
CA LEU A 102 -16.87 -1.10 2.34
C LEU A 102 -16.35 -0.60 3.69
N VAL A 103 -15.04 -0.69 3.90
CA VAL A 103 -14.38 -0.24 5.12
C VAL A 103 -13.54 0.99 4.82
N HIS A 104 -13.75 2.05 5.59
CA HIS A 104 -12.88 3.23 5.61
C HIS A 104 -11.81 3.02 6.67
N VAL A 105 -10.55 3.08 6.26
CA VAL A 105 -9.40 2.83 7.13
C VAL A 105 -8.86 4.17 7.61
N GLU A 106 -9.46 4.70 8.68
CA GLU A 106 -9.01 5.91 9.36
C GLU A 106 -7.84 5.56 10.31
N LEU A 107 -6.79 6.38 10.30
CA LEU A 107 -5.52 6.10 10.99
C LEU A 107 -5.02 7.35 11.71
N ALA A 108 -4.47 7.17 12.90
CA ALA A 108 -3.69 8.20 13.57
C ALA A 108 -2.26 8.27 12.97
N PRO A 109 -1.57 9.42 13.05
CA PRO A 109 -0.16 9.52 12.69
C PRO A 109 0.68 8.41 13.36
N GLY A 110 1.60 7.80 12.61
CA GLY A 110 2.44 6.68 13.04
C GLY A 110 1.75 5.31 13.03
N SER A 111 0.43 5.24 12.82
CA SER A 111 -0.27 3.96 12.68
C SER A 111 0.00 3.34 11.30
N ALA A 112 0.03 2.01 11.24
CA ALA A 112 0.23 1.27 10.01
C ALA A 112 -0.93 0.29 9.75
N VAL A 113 -1.25 0.09 8.48
CA VAL A 113 -2.14 -0.98 8.01
C VAL A 113 -1.41 -1.83 6.97
N MET A 114 -1.48 -3.15 7.13
CA MET A 114 -0.93 -4.11 6.18
C MET A 114 -2.06 -4.79 5.42
N PHE A 115 -1.91 -4.95 4.11
CA PHE A 115 -2.91 -5.61 3.28
C PHE A 115 -2.29 -6.34 2.08
N HIS A 116 -2.98 -7.39 1.65
CA HIS A 116 -2.59 -8.24 0.53
C HIS A 116 -2.75 -7.50 -0.81
N ALA A 117 -1.89 -7.81 -1.79
CA ALA A 117 -1.85 -7.11 -3.09
C ALA A 117 -3.13 -7.22 -3.92
N ASN A 118 -3.95 -8.25 -3.69
CA ASN A 118 -5.27 -8.41 -4.32
C ASN A 118 -6.42 -7.74 -3.54
N LEU A 119 -6.20 -7.12 -2.39
CA LEU A 119 -7.28 -6.41 -1.70
C LEU A 119 -7.73 -5.26 -2.61
N LEU A 120 -9.00 -5.24 -3.01
CA LEU A 120 -9.55 -4.10 -3.74
C LEU A 120 -9.56 -2.90 -2.81
N HIS A 121 -8.91 -1.85 -3.26
CA HIS A 121 -8.80 -0.61 -2.51
C HIS A 121 -8.81 0.61 -3.41
N ARG A 122 -9.15 1.75 -2.82
CA ARG A 122 -9.19 3.06 -3.47
C ARG A 122 -8.97 4.16 -2.43
N SER A 123 -8.97 5.41 -2.85
CA SER A 123 -9.13 6.52 -1.90
C SER A 123 -9.68 7.78 -2.57
N ASP A 124 -10.57 8.50 -1.88
CA ASP A 124 -11.22 9.69 -2.43
C ASP A 124 -10.34 10.93 -2.47
N ARG A 125 -10.74 11.95 -3.23
CA ARG A 125 -10.09 13.25 -3.24
C ARG A 125 -10.06 13.84 -1.81
N ASN A 126 -8.95 14.47 -1.43
CA ASN A 126 -8.90 15.23 -0.20
C ASN A 126 -9.72 16.53 -0.37
N THR A 127 -10.81 16.63 0.36
CA THR A 127 -11.69 17.81 0.36
C THR A 127 -11.57 18.66 1.62
N SER A 128 -10.72 18.23 2.55
CA SER A 128 -10.50 18.88 3.83
C SER A 128 -9.42 19.97 3.77
N GLU A 129 -9.24 20.66 4.90
CA GLU A 129 -8.16 21.63 5.16
C GLU A 129 -6.84 21.00 5.59
N HIS A 130 -6.81 19.68 5.80
CA HIS A 130 -5.63 19.00 6.36
C HIS A 130 -4.98 18.11 5.30
N PRO A 131 -3.64 18.06 5.23
CA PRO A 131 -2.95 17.14 4.35
C PRO A 131 -3.20 15.69 4.78
N ARG A 132 -3.02 14.76 3.84
CA ARG A 132 -2.97 13.32 4.12
C ARG A 132 -1.76 12.72 3.43
N TRP A 133 -0.63 12.70 4.12
CA TRP A 133 0.57 12.02 3.66
C TRP A 133 0.64 10.60 4.21
N ALA A 134 1.06 9.66 3.37
CA ALA A 134 1.29 8.28 3.78
C ALA A 134 2.46 7.67 3.01
N LEU A 135 3.31 6.94 3.71
CA LEU A 135 4.34 6.09 3.10
C LEU A 135 3.77 4.69 2.91
N ILE A 136 3.91 4.12 1.72
CA ILE A 136 3.51 2.74 1.46
C ILE A 136 4.76 1.96 1.08
N CYS A 137 5.14 0.99 1.91
CA CYS A 137 6.19 0.02 1.64
C CYS A 137 5.57 -1.26 1.11
N CYS A 138 5.99 -1.70 -0.07
CA CYS A 138 5.46 -2.88 -0.74
C CYS A 138 6.49 -4.01 -0.66
N TYR A 139 6.02 -5.20 -0.33
CA TYR A 139 6.83 -6.38 -0.09
C TYR A 139 6.41 -7.49 -1.04
N ASN A 140 7.38 -8.32 -1.40
CA ASN A 140 7.18 -9.51 -2.19
C ASN A 140 7.84 -10.69 -1.48
N THR A 141 7.30 -11.90 -1.64
CA THR A 141 7.92 -13.10 -1.07
C THR A 141 9.15 -13.53 -1.87
N ARG A 142 10.12 -14.15 -1.20
CA ARG A 142 11.35 -14.65 -1.82
C ARG A 142 11.07 -15.61 -2.98
N ARG A 143 10.06 -16.47 -2.84
CA ARG A 143 9.68 -17.45 -3.87
C ARG A 143 9.03 -16.83 -5.11
N ASN A 144 8.55 -15.59 -5.01
CA ASN A 144 7.87 -14.86 -6.08
C ASN A 144 8.77 -13.79 -6.70
N ASP A 145 10.08 -14.04 -6.72
CA ASP A 145 11.06 -13.19 -7.40
C ASP A 145 10.65 -12.95 -8.87
N PRO A 146 10.56 -11.68 -9.34
CA PRO A 146 10.12 -11.41 -10.71
C PRO A 146 10.97 -12.13 -11.75
N TYR A 147 10.34 -12.77 -12.73
CA TYR A 147 11.06 -13.57 -13.74
C TYR A 147 11.92 -12.73 -14.71
N LYS A 148 11.75 -11.41 -14.71
CA LYS A 148 12.49 -10.46 -15.54
C LYS A 148 13.02 -9.32 -14.69
N VAL A 149 14.22 -8.84 -15.03
CA VAL A 149 14.76 -7.60 -14.49
C VAL A 149 13.91 -6.45 -15.01
N GLY A 150 13.41 -5.61 -14.10
CA GLY A 150 12.52 -4.51 -14.43
C GLY A 150 12.87 -3.24 -13.66
N ARG A 151 11.88 -2.36 -13.55
CA ARG A 151 11.99 -1.10 -12.79
C ARG A 151 12.21 -1.34 -11.29
N HIS A 152 11.64 -2.43 -10.77
CA HIS A 152 11.70 -2.77 -9.35
C HIS A 152 12.70 -3.90 -9.13
N PRO A 153 13.37 -3.94 -7.95
CA PRO A 153 14.36 -4.94 -7.63
C PRO A 153 13.80 -6.37 -7.63
N ASN A 154 14.66 -7.28 -8.06
CA ASN A 154 14.56 -8.70 -7.72
C ASN A 154 14.87 -8.93 -6.25
N TYR A 155 14.73 -10.18 -5.81
CA TYR A 155 14.95 -10.58 -4.43
C TYR A 155 16.25 -10.02 -3.85
N THR A 156 16.10 -9.25 -2.77
CA THR A 156 17.21 -8.77 -1.95
C THR A 156 16.88 -9.07 -0.50
N PRO A 157 17.69 -9.87 0.22
CA PRO A 157 17.41 -10.17 1.63
C PRO A 157 17.22 -8.89 2.45
N LEU A 158 16.19 -8.87 3.29
CA LEU A 158 15.98 -7.77 4.22
C LEU A 158 16.71 -8.05 5.54
N GLU A 159 17.52 -7.09 5.97
CA GLU A 159 18.05 -7.08 7.33
C GLU A 159 16.97 -6.55 8.27
N SER A 160 16.48 -7.41 9.16
CA SER A 160 15.51 -7.01 10.18
C SER A 160 16.21 -6.32 11.35
N PHE A 161 15.73 -5.14 11.73
CA PHE A 161 16.17 -4.47 12.96
C PHE A 161 15.26 -4.88 14.11
N ASP A 162 15.86 -5.09 15.28
CA ASP A 162 15.10 -5.15 16.53
C ASP A 162 14.63 -3.74 16.96
N ASP A 163 13.75 -3.68 17.97
CA ASP A 163 13.17 -2.43 18.46
C ASP A 163 14.25 -1.44 18.96
N THR A 164 15.36 -1.94 19.49
CA THR A 164 16.47 -1.10 19.98
C THR A 164 17.22 -0.50 18.80
N GLN A 165 17.59 -1.33 17.81
CA GLN A 165 18.26 -0.89 16.60
C GLN A 165 17.42 0.14 15.82
N LEU A 166 16.11 -0.10 15.73
CA LEU A 166 15.17 0.81 15.07
C LEU A 166 15.10 2.16 15.79
N ARG A 167 14.90 2.15 17.12
CA ARG A 167 14.86 3.37 17.93
C ARG A 167 16.17 4.15 17.82
N ASP A 168 17.30 3.48 17.98
CA ASP A 168 18.61 4.13 17.94
C ASP A 168 18.90 4.72 16.55
N ALA A 169 18.48 4.03 15.48
CA ALA A 169 18.56 4.57 14.12
C ALA A 169 17.69 5.82 13.94
N GLY A 170 16.47 5.82 14.50
CA GLY A 170 15.56 6.97 14.52
C GLY A 170 16.16 8.16 15.27
N MET A 171 16.68 7.94 16.48
CA MET A 171 17.32 8.99 17.29
C MET A 171 18.53 9.61 16.58
N ARG A 172 19.43 8.78 16.03
CA ARG A 172 20.56 9.25 15.22
C ARG A 172 20.11 10.06 14.02
N HIS A 173 18.95 9.74 13.43
CA HIS A 173 18.42 10.50 12.30
C HIS A 173 17.83 11.84 12.74
N ALA A 174 17.08 11.87 13.84
CA ALA A 174 16.52 13.09 14.41
C ALA A 174 17.61 14.09 14.80
N GLU A 175 18.67 13.62 15.46
CA GLU A 175 19.86 14.43 15.80
C GLU A 175 20.48 15.07 14.56
N ARG A 176 20.63 14.31 13.46
CA ARG A 176 21.17 14.85 12.18
C ARG A 176 20.27 15.92 11.54
N LEU A 177 18.97 15.88 11.82
CA LEU A 177 18.01 16.81 11.24
C LEU A 177 17.78 18.05 12.13
N GLU A 178 18.48 18.17 13.27
CA GLU A 178 18.24 19.20 14.29
C GLU A 178 16.77 19.27 14.77
N LEU A 179 16.03 18.18 14.64
CA LEU A 179 14.65 18.10 15.10
C LEU A 179 14.65 17.94 16.64
N PRO A 180 13.95 18.79 17.41
CA PRO A 180 13.82 18.58 18.84
C PRO A 180 13.06 17.28 19.10
N CYS A 181 13.62 16.44 19.99
CA CYS A 181 13.04 15.17 20.45
C CYS A 181 11.74 15.40 21.25
#